data_AF-A0A849QPL7-F1
#
_entry.id   AF-A0A849QPL7-F1
#
_cell.length_a   1.000
_cell.length_b   1.000
_cell.length_c   1.000
_cell.angle_alpha   90.00
_cell.angle_beta   90.00
_cell.angle_gamma   90.00
#
_symmetry.space_group_name_H-M   'P 1'
#
loop_
_entity.id
_entity.type
_entity.pdbx_description
1 polymer ?
#
loop_
_entity_poly.entity_id
_entity_poly.type
_entity_poly.pdbx_seq_one_letter_code
_entity_poly.pdbx_strand_id
1 'polypeptide(L)' 'MEVKGEIYRVAGPVVTITGIKPRMYDVVKVGHEGLMGEVIRIKGDKATVQVYEDTSGIKPGEPVENTGMSLSVELG' A
#
# COMPACT_ATOMS: atom_id res chain seq x y z
N MET A 1 -16.82 3.65 -3.29
CA MET A 1 -16.31 4.03 -1.96
C MET A 1 -14.87 3.58 -1.92
N GLU A 2 -13.92 4.52 -1.94
CA GLU A 2 -12.50 4.20 -1.76
C GLU A 2 -12.34 3.46 -0.43
N VAL A 3 -11.81 2.24 -0.47
CA VAL A 3 -11.49 1.46 0.71
C VAL A 3 -10.18 2.05 1.27
N LYS A 4 -10.32 2.99 2.21
CA LYS A 4 -9.19 3.70 2.82
C LYS A 4 -8.71 2.98 4.08
N GLY A 5 -7.44 2.63 4.08
CA GLY A 5 -6.70 2.12 5.21
C GLY A 5 -5.71 3.14 5.72
N GLU A 6 -4.85 2.68 6.61
CA GLU A 6 -3.81 3.52 7.19
C GLU A 6 -2.47 2.78 7.30
N ILE A 7 -1.40 3.56 7.29
CA ILE A 7 -0.05 3.07 7.57
C ILE A 7 0.04 2.70 9.04
N TYR A 8 0.31 1.43 9.33
CA TYR A 8 0.59 0.94 10.68
C TYR A 8 2.08 1.07 11.04
N ARG A 9 2.99 0.83 10.09
CA ARG A 9 4.45 0.87 10.32
C ARG A 9 5.22 1.12 9.03
N VAL A 10 6.31 1.87 9.11
CA VAL A 10 7.27 2.08 8.01
C VAL A 10 8.62 1.48 8.40
N ALA A 11 9.27 0.74 7.49
CA ALA A 11 10.58 0.15 7.69
C ALA A 11 11.37 0.13 6.38
N GLY A 12 12.02 1.26 6.07
CA GLY A 12 12.59 1.49 4.75
C GLY A 12 11.49 1.33 3.68
N PRO A 13 11.75 0.62 2.56
CA PRO A 13 10.78 0.50 1.47
C PRO A 13 9.60 -0.43 1.80
N VAL A 14 9.58 -1.06 2.99
CA VAL A 14 8.53 -1.99 3.41
C VAL A 14 7.58 -1.29 4.38
N VAL A 15 6.31 -1.20 4.00
CA VAL A 15 5.25 -0.57 4.78
C VAL A 15 4.24 -1.61 5.24
N THR A 16 3.80 -1.54 6.48
CA THR A 16 2.68 -2.35 6.99
C THR A 16 1.44 -1.50 7.06
N ILE A 17 0.32 -1.99 6.55
CA ILE A 17 -0.96 -1.28 6.45
C ILE A 17 -2.07 -2.05 7.16
N THR A 18 -3.11 -1.35 7.58
CA THR A 18 -4.30 -1.93 8.21
C THR A 18 -5.57 -1.15 7.83
N GLY A 19 -6.73 -1.61 8.31
CA GLY A 19 -8.03 -1.00 8.01
C GLY A 19 -8.60 -1.36 6.64
N ILE A 20 -7.88 -2.15 5.84
CA ILE A 20 -8.31 -2.61 4.51
C ILE A 20 -8.05 -4.09 4.30
N LYS A 21 -8.78 -4.69 3.36
CA LYS A 21 -8.65 -6.09 2.96
C LYS A 21 -8.17 -6.18 1.51
N PRO A 22 -6.87 -5.98 1.25
CA PRO A 22 -6.32 -6.15 -0.08
C PRO A 22 -6.13 -7.62 -0.41
N ARG A 23 -5.88 -7.92 -1.68
CA ARG A 23 -5.41 -9.21 -2.15
C ARG A 23 -3.89 -9.17 -2.36
N MET A 24 -3.28 -10.34 -2.42
CA MET A 24 -1.87 -10.45 -2.84
C MET A 24 -1.71 -9.84 -4.23
N TYR A 25 -0.61 -9.12 -4.44
CA TYR A 25 -0.26 -8.42 -5.68
C TYR A 25 -1.18 -7.25 -6.06
N ASP A 26 -2.12 -6.84 -5.19
CA ASP A 26 -2.85 -5.60 -5.41
C ASP A 26 -1.85 -4.42 -5.33
N VAL A 27 -1.99 -3.48 -6.27
CA VAL A 27 -1.31 -2.19 -6.23
C VAL A 27 -2.07 -1.28 -5.28
N VAL A 28 -1.32 -0.58 -4.44
CA VAL A 28 -1.83 0.38 -3.45
C VAL A 28 -1.10 1.71 -3.59
N LYS A 29 -1.77 2.78 -3.17
CA LYS A 29 -1.15 4.10 -2.99
C LYS A 29 -0.96 4.35 -1.51
N VAL A 30 0.25 4.71 -1.11
CA VAL A 30 0.68 4.82 0.28
C VAL A 30 0.99 6.26 0.63
N GLY A 31 0.45 6.74 1.75
CA GLY A 31 0.72 8.08 2.25
C GLY A 31 -0.10 9.16 1.56
N HIS A 32 0.04 10.40 2.04
CA HIS A 32 -0.60 11.56 1.38
C HIS A 32 -0.04 11.85 -0.02
N GLU A 33 1.20 11.44 -0.27
CA GLU A 33 1.86 11.59 -1.57
C GLU A 33 1.39 10.54 -2.60
N GLY A 34 0.70 9.48 -2.14
CA GLY A 34 0.14 8.46 -3.02
C GLY A 34 1.21 7.56 -3.66
N LEU A 35 2.30 7.30 -2.94
CA LEU A 35 3.42 6.48 -3.42
C LEU A 35 2.95 5.09 -3.85
N MET A 36 3.40 4.64 -5.01
CA MET A 36 2.97 3.33 -5.52
C MET A 36 3.68 2.19 -4.78
N GLY A 37 2.89 1.19 -4.41
CA GLY A 37 3.42 -0.06 -3.85
C GLY A 37 2.56 -1.27 -4.15
N GLU A 38 3.08 -2.45 -3.83
CA GLU A 38 2.45 -3.74 -4.08
C GLU A 38 2.32 -4.55 -2.79
N VAL A 39 1.18 -5.20 -2.61
CA VAL A 39 0.94 -6.10 -1.47
C VAL A 39 1.70 -7.41 -1.66
N ILE A 40 2.72 -7.62 -0.82
CA ILE A 40 3.62 -8.79 -0.87
C ILE A 40 3.36 -9.82 0.23
N ARG A 41 2.52 -9.49 1.23
CA ARG A 41 2.12 -10.41 2.31
C ARG A 41 0.83 -9.96 2.96
N ILE A 42 -0.01 -10.91 3.35
CA ILE A 42 -1.20 -10.68 4.18
C ILE A 42 -1.10 -11.54 5.45
N LYS A 43 -1.30 -10.94 6.62
CA LYS A 43 -1.33 -11.64 7.91
C LYS A 43 -2.45 -11.07 8.77
N GLY A 44 -3.53 -11.83 8.90
CA GLY A 44 -4.71 -11.41 9.67
C GLY A 44 -5.36 -10.18 9.06
N ASP A 45 -5.42 -9.10 9.83
CA ASP A 45 -5.99 -7.79 9.49
C ASP A 45 -4.95 -6.79 8.94
N LYS A 46 -3.71 -7.24 8.73
CA LYS A 46 -2.61 -6.41 8.22
C LYS A 46 -2.06 -6.94 6.91
N ALA A 47 -1.62 -6.02 6.07
CA ALA A 47 -0.89 -6.33 4.85
C ALA A 47 0.49 -5.66 4.88
N THR A 48 1.46 -6.30 4.23
CA THR A 48 2.79 -5.74 3.98
C THR A 48 2.87 -5.33 2.52
N VAL A 49 3.32 -4.10 2.31
CA VAL A 49 3.43 -3.44 1.02
C VAL A 49 4.91 -3.14 0.77
N GLN A 50 5.38 -3.49 -0.43
CA GLN A 50 6.65 -2.99 -0.95
C GLN A 50 6.37 -1.72 -1.73
N VAL A 51 6.93 -0.59 -1.29
CA VAL A 51 6.81 0.69 -2.00
C VAL A 51 7.95 0.77 -3.02
N TYR A 52 7.63 1.21 -4.24
CA TYR A 52 8.61 1.33 -5.33
C TYR A 52 9.42 2.63 -5.26
N GLU A 53 8.87 3.64 -4.60
CA GLU A 53 9.45 4.97 -4.43
C GLU A 53 10.10 5.14 -3.05
N ASP A 54 10.81 6.25 -2.87
CA ASP A 54 11.42 6.59 -1.58
C ASP A 54 10.32 6.83 -0.53
N THR A 55 10.52 6.27 0.67
CA THR A 55 9.56 6.30 1.78
C THR A 55 9.91 7.35 2.83
N SER A 56 10.82 8.26 2.51
CA SER A 56 11.14 9.41 3.38
C SER A 56 9.93 10.32 3.47
N GLY A 57 9.56 10.68 4.69
CA GLY A 57 8.46 11.63 4.94
C GLY A 57 7.11 10.97 5.26
N ILE A 58 6.86 9.74 4.80
CA ILE A 58 5.64 9.02 5.19
C ILE A 58 5.72 8.52 6.64
N LYS A 59 4.60 8.57 7.36
CA LYS A 59 4.51 8.15 8.77
C LYS A 59 3.27 7.29 9.07
N PRO A 60 3.28 6.54 10.19
CA PRO A 60 2.08 5.84 10.66
C PRO A 60 0.87 6.78 10.81
N GLY A 61 -0.31 6.26 10.47
CA GLY A 61 -1.59 6.98 10.47
C GLY A 61 -1.95 7.67 9.15
N GLU A 62 -1.03 7.73 8.19
CA GLU A 62 -1.32 8.26 6.86
C GLU A 62 -2.20 7.31 6.03
N PRO A 63 -2.99 7.84 5.06
CA PRO A 63 -3.93 7.04 4.31
C PRO A 63 -3.25 6.03 3.38
N VAL A 64 -3.96 4.94 3.13
CA VAL A 64 -3.61 3.95 2.11
C VAL A 64 -4.84 3.65 1.27
N GLU A 65 -4.71 3.71 -0.04
CA GLU A 65 -5.78 3.43 -1.00
C GLU A 65 -5.46 2.12 -1.73
N ASN A 66 -6.38 1.16 -1.72
CA ASN A 66 -6.25 -0.03 -2.55
C ASN A 66 -6.92 0.19 -3.91
N THR A 67 -6.16 0.00 -4.99
CA THR A 67 -6.68 0.10 -6.37
C THR A 67 -7.54 -1.11 -6.76
N GLY A 68 -7.36 -2.25 -6.08
CA GLY A 68 -8.02 -3.52 -6.41
C GLY A 68 -7.56 -4.09 -7.76
N MET A 69 -6.43 -3.64 -8.29
CA MET A 69 -5.85 -4.10 -9.54
C MET A 69 -4.43 -4.60 -9.27
N SER A 70 -4.00 -5.61 -10.02
CA SER A 70 -2.59 -5.97 -10.10
C SER A 70 -1.82 -4.95 -10.93
N LEU A 71 -0.50 -4.89 -10.79
CA LEU A 71 0.34 -4.04 -11.63
C LEU A 71 0.15 -4.45 -13.09
N SER A 72 -0.24 -3.49 -13.92
CA SER A 72 -0.49 -3.69 -15.35
C SER A 72 -0.02 -2.47 -16.13
N VAL A 73 0.33 -2.69 -17.39
CA VAL A 73 0.69 -1.64 -18.34
C VAL A 73 -0.23 -1.72 -19.55
N GLU A 74 -0.62 -0.57 -20.08
CA GLU A 74 -1.34 -0.50 -21.35
C GLU A 74 -0.35 -0.66 -22.50
N LEU A 75 -0.65 -1.58 -23.43
CA LEU A 75 0.13 -1.81 -24.64
C LEU A 75 -0.69 -1.35 -25.84
N GLY A 76 -0.13 -0.46 -26.66
CA GLY A 76 -0.72 0.07 -27.89
C GLY A 76 0.07 -0.32 -29.13
#